data_AF-A0A0Q5FAC5-F1
#
_entry.id   AF-A0A0Q5FAC5-F1
#
_cell.length_a   1.000
_cell.length_b   1.000
_cell.length_c   1.000
_cell.angle_alpha   90.00
_cell.angle_beta   90.00
_cell.angle_gamma   90.00
#
_symmetry.space_group_name_H-M   'P 1'
#
loop_
_entity.id
_entity.type
_entity.pdbx_description
1 polymer ?
#
loop_
_entity_poly.entity_id
_entity_poly.type
_entity_poly.pdbx_seq_one_letter_code
_entity_poly.pdbx_strand_id
1 'polypeptide(L)'
;MNTESEIDISGLRCYDKSVDDVTYSVPRGITRETRGRVWIVRVLKNKKVQVSARFTDRRFGGTRRALDAAILHLLHSGHAWRRDDVLQLNERTAVHWRKRSGVGLCAVAYVTHRGPGRGETFFLSTYRRVASGRGMEKFRGKLVSVLERAWAIDNESRDTPYPVQKSIRQAVDRLFDSDVFARFKQAGQRKVDQIAVAQYVESLNRYKGRW
;
A
#
# COMPACT_ATOMS: atom_id res chain seq x y z
N MET A 1 -0.86 13.36 23.65
CA MET A 1 0.44 13.05 23.04
C MET A 1 0.25 13.03 21.52
N ASN A 2 0.83 14.00 20.83
CA ASN A 2 0.84 14.03 19.37
C ASN A 2 1.93 13.06 18.90
N THR A 3 1.53 11.89 18.40
CA THR A 3 2.46 11.02 17.66
C THR A 3 3.00 11.80 16.47
N GLU A 4 4.31 11.70 16.25
CA GLU A 4 4.98 12.24 15.07
C GLU A 4 4.18 11.87 13.82
N SER A 5 4.13 12.81 12.89
CA SER A 5 3.28 12.71 11.71
C SER A 5 3.65 11.46 10.91
N GLU A 6 2.88 10.38 11.03
CA GLU A 6 2.93 9.22 10.13
C GLU A 6 2.47 9.68 8.73
N ILE A 7 3.36 10.39 8.04
CA ILE A 7 3.27 10.60 6.60
C ILE A 7 3.53 9.23 6.02
N ASP A 8 2.46 8.66 5.52
CA ASP A 8 2.48 7.35 4.96
C ASP A 8 3.18 7.35 3.59
N ILE A 9 3.55 6.18 3.07
CA ILE A 9 4.22 5.96 1.76
C ILE A 9 3.51 6.60 0.55
N SER A 10 2.23 6.96 0.69
CA SER A 10 1.48 7.73 -0.31
C SER A 10 1.71 9.25 -0.23
N GLY A 11 2.50 9.72 0.74
CA GLY A 11 2.68 11.12 1.13
C GLY A 11 1.48 11.71 1.85
N LEU A 12 0.57 10.87 2.38
CA LEU A 12 -0.63 11.27 3.09
C LEU A 12 -0.47 10.95 4.57
N ARG A 13 -0.98 11.80 5.46
CA ARG A 13 -1.06 11.44 6.88
C ARG A 13 -2.13 10.39 7.05
N CYS A 14 -1.77 9.21 7.54
CA CYS A 14 -2.71 8.12 7.77
C CYS A 14 -2.95 7.88 9.27
N TYR A 15 -3.90 7.00 9.56
CA TYR A 15 -4.13 6.44 10.89
C TYR A 15 -4.73 5.04 10.74
N ASP A 16 -4.56 4.21 11.76
CA ASP A 16 -5.14 2.88 11.78
C ASP A 16 -6.64 2.91 12.09
N LYS A 17 -7.41 2.23 11.26
CA LYS A 17 -8.84 2.02 11.46
C LYS A 17 -9.13 0.53 11.36
N SER A 18 -9.57 -0.07 12.46
CA SER A 18 -10.00 -1.47 12.48
C SER A 18 -11.49 -1.58 12.20
N VAL A 19 -11.84 -2.46 11.26
CA VAL A 19 -13.22 -2.89 10.98
C VAL A 19 -13.21 -4.38 10.69
N ASP A 20 -14.07 -5.13 11.37
CA ASP A 20 -14.23 -6.58 11.20
C ASP A 20 -12.91 -7.34 11.37
N ASP A 21 -12.16 -7.01 12.42
CA ASP A 21 -10.83 -7.54 12.75
C ASP A 21 -9.75 -7.29 11.69
N VAL A 22 -10.05 -6.48 10.67
CA VAL A 22 -9.09 -6.02 9.67
C VAL A 22 -8.66 -4.59 10.00
N THR A 23 -7.36 -4.39 10.15
CA THR A 23 -6.79 -3.06 10.38
C THR A 23 -6.34 -2.44 9.06
N TYR A 24 -6.88 -1.27 8.75
CA TYR A 24 -6.58 -0.48 7.57
C TYR A 24 -5.75 0.75 7.94
N SER A 25 -4.70 1.03 7.18
CA SER A 25 -4.10 2.37 7.15
C SER A 25 -4.95 3.24 6.22
N VAL A 26 -5.61 4.26 6.79
CA VAL A 26 -6.49 5.16 6.04
C VAL A 26 -6.02 6.61 6.15
N PRO A 27 -6.12 7.41 5.07
CA PRO A 27 -5.73 8.81 5.10
C PRO A 27 -6.66 9.61 6.01
N ARG A 28 -6.09 10.61 6.70
CA ARG A 28 -6.84 11.63 7.41
C ARG A 28 -7.70 12.39 6.40
N GLY A 29 -9.00 12.13 6.43
CA GLY A 29 -9.92 12.58 5.40
C GLY A 29 -11.26 11.85 5.40
N ILE A 30 -11.38 10.72 6.11
CA ILE A 30 -12.66 10.10 6.41
C ILE A 30 -13.25 10.69 7.69
N THR A 31 -14.42 11.31 7.59
CA THR A 31 -15.09 11.99 8.71
C THR A 31 -16.57 11.61 8.77
N ARG A 32 -17.12 11.66 9.99
CA ARG A 32 -18.53 11.41 10.24
C ARG A 32 -19.30 12.72 10.34
N GLU A 33 -20.30 12.89 9.49
CA GLU A 33 -21.30 13.95 9.64
C GLU A 33 -22.55 13.34 10.30
N THR A 34 -22.70 13.57 11.61
CA THR A 34 -23.72 12.92 12.45
C THR A 34 -25.14 13.30 12.06
N ARG A 35 -25.40 14.59 11.77
CA ARG A 35 -26.74 15.09 11.42
C ARG A 35 -27.23 14.52 10.09
N GLY A 36 -26.37 14.55 9.07
CA GLY A 36 -26.67 14.00 7.75
C GLY A 36 -26.63 12.47 7.67
N ARG A 37 -26.27 11.77 8.76
CA ARG A 37 -26.05 10.33 8.82
C ARG A 37 -25.23 9.83 7.62
N VAL A 38 -24.07 10.45 7.41
CA VAL A 38 -23.20 10.21 6.25
C VAL A 38 -21.73 10.18 6.65
N TRP A 39 -20.96 9.31 6.00
CA TRP A 39 -19.50 9.36 6.00
C TRP A 39 -19.01 10.18 4.81
N ILE A 40 -18.12 11.13 5.07
CA ILE A 40 -17.50 11.97 4.05
C ILE A 40 -16.05 11.53 3.92
N VAL A 41 -15.62 11.28 2.69
CA VAL A 41 -14.21 11.04 2.35
C VAL A 41 -13.71 12.25 1.57
N ARG A 42 -12.70 12.94 2.09
CA ARG A 42 -12.01 14.03 1.42
C ARG A 42 -10.50 13.92 1.65
N VAL A 43 -9.79 13.41 0.65
CA VAL A 43 -8.33 13.23 0.70
C VAL A 43 -7.65 14.34 -0.08
N LEU A 44 -6.74 15.07 0.57
CA LEU A 44 -5.94 16.13 -0.02
C LEU A 44 -4.48 15.70 -0.14
N LYS A 45 -3.86 15.95 -1.29
CA LYS A 45 -2.42 15.82 -1.50
C LYS A 45 -1.89 17.06 -2.19
N ASN A 46 -0.85 17.70 -1.64
CA ASN A 46 -0.28 18.94 -2.17
C ASN A 46 -1.32 20.02 -2.48
N LYS A 47 -2.25 20.25 -1.53
CA LYS A 47 -3.39 21.19 -1.64
C LYS A 47 -4.41 20.86 -2.75
N LYS A 48 -4.29 19.71 -3.44
CA LYS A 48 -5.24 19.24 -4.45
C LYS A 48 -6.11 18.10 -3.91
N VAL A 49 -7.41 18.14 -4.18
CA VAL A 49 -8.33 17.04 -3.89
C VAL A 49 -7.97 15.85 -4.76
N GLN A 50 -7.66 14.72 -4.12
CA GLN A 50 -7.40 13.45 -4.80
C GLN A 50 -8.66 12.58 -4.84
N VAL A 51 -9.41 12.57 -3.74
CA VAL A 51 -10.65 11.80 -3.59
C VAL A 51 -11.67 12.66 -2.84
N SER A 52 -12.91 12.66 -3.31
CA SER A 52 -14.05 13.28 -2.65
C SER A 52 -15.30 12.41 -2.87
N ALA A 53 -15.89 11.89 -1.81
CA ALA A 53 -17.07 11.02 -1.88
C ALA A 53 -17.91 11.10 -0.59
N ARG A 54 -19.20 10.74 -0.71
CA ARG A 54 -20.18 10.71 0.40
C ARG A 54 -20.87 9.35 0.44
N PHE A 55 -20.99 8.76 1.63
CA PHE A 55 -21.56 7.44 1.87
C PHE A 55 -22.64 7.53 2.94
N THR A 56 -23.91 7.59 2.51
CA THR A 56 -25.05 7.78 3.41
C THR A 56 -25.48 6.46 4.05
N ASP A 57 -25.78 6.48 5.34
CA ASP A 57 -26.13 5.26 6.09
C ASP A 57 -27.32 4.53 5.43
N ARG A 58 -28.34 5.27 4.99
CA ARG A 58 -29.54 4.70 4.36
C ARG A 58 -29.22 3.93 3.08
N ARG A 59 -28.31 4.42 2.24
CA ARG A 59 -27.96 3.78 0.96
C ARG A 59 -27.18 2.48 1.17
N PHE A 60 -26.35 2.44 2.21
CA PHE A 60 -25.46 1.31 2.47
C PHE A 60 -25.98 0.37 3.56
N GLY A 61 -27.16 0.64 4.14
CA GLY A 61 -27.78 -0.25 5.12
C GLY A 61 -27.21 -0.12 6.53
N GLY A 62 -26.78 1.09 6.93
CA GLY A 62 -26.37 1.43 8.28
C GLY A 62 -25.01 2.14 8.36
N THR A 63 -24.71 2.71 9.53
CA THR A 63 -23.48 3.48 9.76
C THR A 63 -22.20 2.67 9.54
N ARG A 64 -22.20 1.39 9.94
CA ARG A 64 -21.05 0.47 9.74
C ARG A 64 -20.82 0.18 8.26
N ARG A 65 -21.84 -0.28 7.55
CA ARG A 65 -21.72 -0.59 6.11
C ARG A 65 -21.37 0.63 5.26
N ALA A 66 -21.80 1.83 5.67
CA ALA A 66 -21.38 3.08 5.03
C ALA A 66 -19.91 3.41 5.28
N LEU A 67 -19.38 3.13 6.48
CA LEU A 67 -17.95 3.23 6.79
C LEU A 67 -17.14 2.22 5.95
N ASP A 68 -17.63 0.98 5.84
CA ASP A 68 -16.98 -0.06 5.04
C ASP A 68 -16.90 0.36 3.57
N ALA A 69 -17.99 0.88 3.02
CA ALA A 69 -18.02 1.40 1.66
C ALA A 69 -17.03 2.57 1.46
N ALA A 70 -16.88 3.45 2.45
CA ALA A 70 -15.93 4.55 2.42
C ALA A 70 -14.46 4.05 2.42
N ILE A 71 -14.15 3.05 3.24
CA ILE A 71 -12.81 2.42 3.28
C ILE A 71 -12.53 1.66 1.97
N LEU A 72 -13.50 0.89 1.46
CA LEU A 72 -13.41 0.21 0.17
C LEU A 72 -13.18 1.18 -0.98
N HIS A 73 -13.82 2.35 -0.94
CA HIS A 73 -13.57 3.41 -1.92
C HIS A 73 -12.12 3.89 -1.87
N LEU A 74 -11.57 4.15 -0.68
CA LEU A 74 -10.17 4.57 -0.50
C LEU A 74 -9.17 3.49 -0.94
N LEU A 75 -9.48 2.21 -0.68
CA LEU A 75 -8.70 1.06 -1.16
C LEU A 75 -8.68 1.03 -2.70
N HIS A 76 -9.86 1.20 -3.33
CA HIS A 76 -9.99 1.22 -4.78
C HIS A 76 -9.27 2.41 -5.42
N SER A 77 -9.34 3.58 -4.79
CA SER A 77 -8.60 4.77 -5.22
C SER A 77 -7.09 4.69 -4.94
N GLY A 78 -6.61 3.63 -4.28
CA GLY A 78 -5.19 3.42 -3.98
C GLY A 78 -4.63 4.33 -2.89
N HIS A 79 -5.50 4.88 -2.03
CA HIS A 79 -5.11 5.78 -0.93
C HIS A 79 -5.18 5.13 0.45
N ALA A 80 -5.81 3.97 0.58
CA ALA A 80 -5.79 3.14 1.78
C ALA A 80 -5.28 1.73 1.46
N TRP A 81 -4.90 0.98 2.49
CA TRP A 81 -4.49 -0.42 2.40
C TRP A 81 -4.73 -1.13 3.72
N ARG A 82 -4.77 -2.46 3.70
CA ARG A 82 -4.69 -3.24 4.94
C ARG A 82 -3.26 -3.18 5.44
N ARG A 83 -3.05 -3.09 6.75
CA ARG A 83 -1.70 -3.14 7.35
C ARG A 83 -0.91 -4.36 6.85
N ASP A 84 -1.57 -5.52 6.77
CA ASP A 84 -0.97 -6.77 6.27
C ASP A 84 -0.65 -6.78 4.77
N ASP A 85 -1.11 -5.79 4.00
CA ASP A 85 -0.80 -5.67 2.57
C ASP A 85 0.57 -5.00 2.33
N VAL A 86 1.21 -4.52 3.40
CA VAL A 86 2.49 -3.81 3.37
C VAL A 86 3.56 -4.63 4.08
N LEU A 87 4.66 -4.84 3.39
CA LEU A 87 5.84 -5.44 3.97
C LEU A 87 6.75 -4.32 4.47
N GLN A 88 6.64 -4.01 5.76
CA GLN A 88 7.54 -3.06 6.43
C GLN A 88 8.90 -3.73 6.62
N LEU A 89 9.97 -3.13 6.08
CA LEU A 89 11.33 -3.66 6.23
C LEU A 89 12.08 -2.99 7.38
N ASN A 90 11.88 -1.69 7.57
CA ASN A 90 12.37 -0.88 8.68
C ASN A 90 11.53 0.40 8.77
N GLU A 91 11.86 1.36 9.63
CA GLU A 91 11.09 2.61 9.81
C GLU A 91 10.89 3.43 8.53
N ARG A 92 11.75 3.25 7.52
CA ARG A 92 11.82 4.12 6.33
C ARG A 92 11.60 3.40 5.02
N THR A 93 11.57 2.08 5.07
CA THR A 93 11.51 1.23 3.88
C THR A 93 10.34 0.29 3.99
N ALA A 94 9.43 0.38 3.03
CA ALA A 94 8.25 -0.47 2.95
C ALA A 94 8.01 -0.93 1.51
N VAL A 95 7.45 -2.12 1.35
CA VAL A 95 7.15 -2.73 0.05
C VAL A 95 5.66 -2.98 -0.10
N HIS A 96 5.14 -2.65 -1.28
CA HIS A 96 3.70 -2.67 -1.57
C HIS A 96 3.43 -3.27 -2.94
N TRP A 97 2.27 -3.92 -3.06
CA TRP A 97 1.73 -4.31 -4.35
C TRP A 97 1.02 -3.11 -5.01
N ARG A 98 1.46 -2.71 -6.19
CA ARG A 98 0.90 -1.61 -6.97
C ARG A 98 0.50 -2.09 -8.36
N LYS A 99 -0.71 -1.74 -8.80
CA LYS A 99 -1.14 -1.94 -10.18
C LYS A 99 -0.48 -0.89 -11.07
N ARG A 100 0.21 -1.30 -12.12
CA ARG A 100 0.71 -0.42 -13.19
C ARG A 100 0.06 -0.80 -14.52
N SER A 101 -0.31 0.22 -15.30
CA SER A 101 -0.79 0.02 -16.67
C SER A 101 0.27 -0.70 -17.51
N GLY A 102 -0.14 -1.66 -18.34
CA GLY A 102 0.75 -2.47 -19.19
C GLY A 102 1.64 -3.51 -18.49
N VAL A 103 1.89 -3.38 -17.18
CA VAL A 103 2.79 -4.28 -16.42
C VAL A 103 2.02 -5.25 -15.51
N GLY A 104 0.82 -4.85 -15.06
CA GLY A 104 0.05 -5.60 -14.08
C GLY A 104 0.44 -5.27 -12.64
N LEU A 105 0.23 -6.21 -11.72
CA LEU A 105 0.55 -6.03 -10.31
C LEU A 105 2.06 -6.20 -10.05
N CYS A 106 2.70 -5.21 -9.45
CA CYS A 106 4.12 -5.25 -9.13
C CYS A 106 4.40 -4.87 -7.67
N ALA A 107 5.43 -5.49 -7.10
CA ALA A 107 6.00 -5.09 -5.83
C ALA A 107 6.92 -3.89 -6.04
N VAL A 108 6.69 -2.86 -5.24
CA VAL A 108 7.42 -1.60 -5.30
C VAL A 108 7.86 -1.25 -3.88
N ALA A 109 9.15 -0.98 -3.70
CA ALA A 109 9.68 -0.48 -2.45
C ALA A 109 9.69 1.05 -2.45
N TYR A 110 9.34 1.64 -1.31
CA TYR A 110 9.46 3.07 -1.05
C TYR A 110 10.49 3.28 0.06
N VAL A 111 11.40 4.23 -0.15
CA VAL A 111 12.42 4.64 0.81
C VAL A 111 12.20 6.11 1.14
N THR A 112 11.90 6.45 2.38
CA THR A 112 11.68 7.83 2.83
C THR A 112 12.99 8.53 3.19
N HIS A 113 13.10 9.84 2.90
CA HIS A 113 14.27 10.69 3.22
C HIS A 113 14.05 11.51 4.50
N ARG A 114 15.13 11.90 5.22
CA ARG A 114 15.08 12.81 6.40
C ARG A 114 14.76 14.28 6.07
N GLY A 115 14.74 14.66 4.79
CA GLY A 115 14.63 16.05 4.35
C GLY A 115 13.39 16.36 3.51
N PRO A 116 13.21 17.63 3.10
CA PRO A 116 12.16 18.04 2.17
C PRO A 116 12.39 17.38 0.81
N GLY A 117 11.45 16.53 0.39
CA GLY A 117 11.57 15.81 -0.87
C GLY A 117 10.58 14.65 -0.97
N ARG A 118 10.50 14.03 -2.15
CA ARG A 118 9.82 12.75 -2.31
C ARG A 118 10.81 11.63 -2.01
N GLY A 119 10.37 10.64 -1.25
CA GLY A 119 11.08 9.36 -1.11
C GLY A 119 11.40 8.72 -2.47
N GLU A 120 12.34 7.78 -2.47
CA GLU A 120 12.69 7.00 -3.66
C GLU A 120 11.74 5.81 -3.82
N THR A 121 11.51 5.41 -5.08
CA THR A 121 10.60 4.31 -5.42
C THR A 121 11.31 3.31 -6.31
N PHE A 122 11.38 2.06 -5.88
CA PHE A 122 12.12 1.00 -6.58
C PHE A 122 11.18 -0.12 -7.02
N PHE A 123 11.27 -0.50 -8.29
CA PHE A 123 10.60 -1.72 -8.76
C PHE A 123 11.38 -2.95 -8.31
N LEU A 124 10.69 -3.90 -7.67
CA LEU A 124 11.27 -5.17 -7.25
C LEU A 124 10.98 -6.29 -8.25
N SER A 125 9.70 -6.63 -8.42
CA SER A 125 9.25 -7.70 -9.33
C SER A 125 7.76 -7.61 -9.62
N THR A 126 7.29 -8.36 -10.60
CA THR A 126 5.86 -8.56 -10.84
C THR A 126 5.31 -9.67 -9.94
N TYR A 127 4.04 -9.57 -9.57
CA TYR A 127 3.38 -10.58 -8.74
C TYR A 127 3.47 -11.97 -9.37
N ARG A 128 3.21 -12.09 -10.69
CA ARG A 128 3.32 -13.37 -11.43
C ARG A 128 4.68 -14.05 -11.27
N ARG A 129 5.77 -13.29 -11.21
CA ARG A 129 7.12 -13.83 -11.03
C ARG A 129 7.38 -14.26 -9.59
N VAL A 130 6.89 -13.49 -8.61
CA VAL A 130 6.99 -13.86 -7.18
C VAL A 130 6.15 -15.11 -6.89
N ALA A 131 4.90 -15.14 -7.36
CA ALA A 131 3.97 -16.24 -7.13
C ALA A 131 4.43 -17.56 -7.77
N SER A 132 5.11 -17.50 -8.91
CA SER A 132 5.64 -18.70 -9.58
C SER A 132 6.99 -19.19 -9.04
N GLY A 133 7.56 -18.53 -8.02
CA GLY A 133 8.88 -18.86 -7.46
C GLY A 133 10.06 -18.45 -8.36
N ARG A 134 9.89 -18.44 -9.69
CA ARG A 134 10.95 -18.11 -10.68
C ARG A 134 11.54 -16.71 -10.54
N GLY A 135 10.85 -15.80 -9.87
CA GLY A 135 11.30 -14.43 -9.64
C GLY A 135 11.96 -14.18 -8.29
N MET A 136 12.07 -15.20 -7.42
CA MET A 136 12.42 -15.01 -6.01
C MET A 136 13.85 -14.56 -5.79
N GLU A 137 14.81 -15.14 -6.51
CA GLU A 137 16.22 -14.73 -6.41
C GLU A 137 16.41 -13.27 -6.86
N LYS A 138 15.79 -12.89 -7.97
CA LYS A 138 15.83 -11.50 -8.45
C LYS A 138 15.13 -10.53 -7.50
N PHE A 139 14.00 -10.95 -6.92
CA PHE A 139 13.28 -10.17 -5.91
C PHE A 139 14.17 -9.95 -4.68
N ARG A 140 14.82 -11.02 -4.20
CA ARG A 140 15.78 -10.98 -3.09
C ARG A 140 16.93 -10.02 -3.37
N GLY A 141 17.60 -10.15 -4.52
CA GLY A 141 18.70 -9.26 -4.90
C GLY A 141 18.26 -7.81 -4.96
N LYS A 142 17.08 -7.52 -5.52
CA LYS A 142 16.51 -6.16 -5.53
C LYS A 142 16.18 -5.64 -4.14
N LEU A 143 15.66 -6.49 -3.24
CA LEU A 143 15.37 -6.09 -1.87
C LEU A 143 16.65 -5.70 -1.11
N VAL A 144 17.72 -6.50 -1.27
CA VAL A 144 19.05 -6.19 -0.72
C VAL A 144 19.56 -4.86 -1.25
N SER A 145 19.57 -4.64 -2.57
CA SER A 145 20.02 -3.38 -3.15
C SER A 145 19.22 -2.17 -2.67
N VAL A 146 17.91 -2.33 -2.44
CA VAL A 146 17.06 -1.25 -1.90
C VAL A 146 17.43 -0.92 -0.46
N LEU A 147 17.67 -1.93 0.38
CA LEU A 147 18.04 -1.71 1.78
C LEU A 147 19.46 -1.14 1.91
N GLU A 148 20.41 -1.57 1.08
CA GLU A 148 21.73 -0.95 0.97
C GLU A 148 21.60 0.52 0.54
N ARG A 149 20.75 0.80 -0.46
CA ARG A 149 20.49 2.18 -0.90
C ARG A 149 19.83 3.02 0.20
N ALA A 150 18.87 2.47 0.93
CA ALA A 150 18.22 3.15 2.05
C ALA A 150 19.22 3.47 3.16
N TRP A 151 20.11 2.54 3.49
CA TRP A 151 21.18 2.78 4.46
C TRP A 151 22.13 3.88 3.98
N ALA A 152 22.57 3.83 2.73
CA ALA A 152 23.47 4.82 2.15
C ALA A 152 22.84 6.23 2.17
N ILE A 153 21.56 6.34 1.83
CA ILE A 153 20.77 7.57 1.92
C ILE A 153 20.75 8.09 3.37
N ASP A 154 20.46 7.23 4.34
CA ASP A 154 20.30 7.62 5.73
C ASP A 154 21.60 8.07 6.41
N ASN A 155 22.74 7.58 5.92
CA ASN A 155 24.07 7.86 6.46
C ASN A 155 24.87 8.82 5.57
N GLU A 156 24.24 9.43 4.57
CA GLU A 156 24.87 10.32 3.57
C GLU A 156 26.14 9.71 2.94
N SER A 157 26.14 8.39 2.80
CA SER A 157 27.27 7.62 2.26
C SER A 157 27.05 7.30 0.79
N ARG A 158 28.13 7.20 0.02
CA ARG A 158 28.07 6.70 -1.36
C ARG A 158 27.82 5.20 -1.41
N ASP A 159 28.45 4.46 -0.50
CA ASP A 159 28.43 2.99 -0.46
C ASP A 159 28.09 2.48 0.94
N THR A 160 27.54 1.26 0.98
CA THR A 160 27.24 0.56 2.23
C THR A 160 28.45 -0.28 2.66
N PRO A 161 29.01 -0.13 3.88
CA PRO A 161 30.12 -0.93 4.36
C PRO A 161 29.82 -2.43 4.34
N TYR A 162 30.83 -3.26 4.06
CA TYR A 162 30.68 -4.72 3.97
C TYR A 162 29.98 -5.37 5.18
N PRO A 163 30.28 -5.00 6.45
CA PRO A 163 29.56 -5.55 7.60
C PRO A 163 28.05 -5.29 7.56
N VAL A 164 27.66 -4.10 7.08
CA VAL A 164 26.25 -3.71 6.93
C VAL A 164 25.61 -4.47 5.76
N GLN A 165 26.29 -4.59 4.62
CA GLN A 165 25.80 -5.41 3.49
C GLN A 165 25.53 -6.86 3.92
N LYS A 166 26.45 -7.45 4.70
CA LYS A 166 26.30 -8.81 5.23
C LYS A 166 25.08 -8.93 6.15
N SER A 167 24.89 -7.96 7.05
CA SER A 167 23.72 -7.90 7.94
C SER A 167 22.41 -7.76 7.16
N ILE A 168 22.37 -6.87 6.16
CA ILE A 168 21.21 -6.69 5.28
C ILE A 168 20.85 -7.99 4.58
N ARG A 169 21.83 -8.69 3.98
CA ARG A 169 21.59 -9.97 3.30
C ARG A 169 20.97 -11.00 4.24
N GLN A 170 21.52 -11.15 5.44
CA GLN A 170 20.99 -12.06 6.45
C GLN A 170 19.58 -11.68 6.94
N ALA A 171 19.28 -10.40 7.05
CA ALA A 171 17.95 -9.93 7.41
C ALA A 171 16.94 -10.22 6.29
N VAL A 172 17.33 -10.03 5.03
CA VAL A 172 16.51 -10.38 3.86
C VAL A 172 16.28 -11.89 3.78
N ASP A 173 17.28 -12.71 4.05
CA ASP A 173 17.13 -14.17 4.08
C ASP A 173 16.09 -14.60 5.13
N ARG A 174 16.26 -14.12 6.37
CA ARG A 174 15.30 -14.38 7.46
C ARG A 174 13.89 -13.87 7.14
N LEU A 175 13.77 -12.76 6.42
CA LEU A 175 12.47 -12.22 6.01
C LEU A 175 11.72 -13.21 5.11
N PHE A 176 12.39 -13.90 4.19
CA PHE A 176 11.74 -14.77 3.22
C PHE A 176 11.13 -16.02 3.89
N ASP A 177 11.69 -16.43 5.01
CA ASP A 177 11.21 -17.54 5.83
C ASP A 177 10.17 -17.09 6.88
N SER A 178 9.85 -15.79 6.95
CA SER A 178 8.93 -15.24 7.94
C SER A 178 7.46 -15.27 7.52
N ASP A 179 6.56 -15.36 8.52
CA ASP A 179 5.12 -15.20 8.32
C ASP A 179 4.73 -13.86 7.70
N VAL A 180 5.50 -12.80 7.99
CA VAL A 180 5.24 -11.46 7.45
C VAL A 180 5.38 -11.47 5.93
N PHE A 181 6.40 -12.15 5.39
CA PHE A 181 6.55 -12.29 3.95
C PHE A 181 5.50 -13.22 3.34
N ALA A 182 5.10 -14.27 4.04
CA ALA A 182 3.98 -15.12 3.61
C ALA A 182 2.67 -14.33 3.48
N ARG A 183 2.34 -13.49 4.48
CA ARG A 183 1.18 -12.58 4.45
C ARG A 183 1.29 -11.56 3.32
N PHE A 184 2.47 -11.01 3.08
CA PHE A 184 2.70 -10.10 1.96
C PHE A 184 2.44 -10.77 0.60
N LYS A 185 2.86 -12.03 0.40
CA LYS A 185 2.53 -12.80 -0.81
C LYS A 185 1.01 -13.00 -0.95
N GLN A 186 0.33 -13.39 0.14
CA GLN A 186 -1.12 -13.55 0.15
C GLN A 186 -1.86 -12.25 -0.16
N ALA A 187 -1.36 -11.11 0.33
CA ALA A 187 -1.88 -9.79 -0.03
C ALA A 187 -1.79 -9.51 -1.54
N GLY A 188 -0.69 -9.93 -2.17
CA GLY A 188 -0.53 -9.89 -3.62
C GLY A 188 -1.61 -10.68 -4.34
N GLN A 189 -1.89 -11.91 -3.88
CA GLN A 189 -2.96 -12.75 -4.45
C GLN A 189 -4.33 -12.06 -4.34
N ARG A 190 -4.71 -11.62 -3.14
CA ARG A 190 -5.99 -10.92 -2.91
C ARG A 190 -6.15 -9.73 -3.85
N LYS A 191 -5.07 -8.97 -4.08
CA LYS A 191 -5.09 -7.80 -4.95
C LYS A 191 -5.20 -8.18 -6.43
N VAL A 192 -4.61 -9.29 -6.86
CA VAL A 192 -4.85 -9.85 -8.20
C VAL A 192 -6.31 -10.22 -8.38
N ASP A 193 -6.90 -10.93 -7.42
CA ASP A 193 -8.30 -11.37 -7.50
C ASP A 193 -9.25 -10.17 -7.55
N GLN A 194 -9.01 -9.15 -6.71
CA GLN A 194 -9.76 -7.89 -6.75
C GLN A 194 -9.68 -7.18 -8.10
N ILE A 195 -8.49 -7.16 -8.73
CA ILE A 195 -8.30 -6.55 -10.04
C ILE A 195 -9.09 -7.33 -11.11
N ALA A 196 -9.05 -8.66 -11.06
CA ALA A 196 -9.75 -9.52 -12.01
C ALA A 196 -11.27 -9.34 -11.90
N VAL A 197 -11.82 -9.34 -10.68
CA VAL A 197 -13.24 -9.09 -10.42
C VAL A 197 -13.66 -7.71 -10.92
N ALA A 198 -12.87 -6.66 -10.63
CA ALA A 198 -13.19 -5.31 -11.10
C ALA A 198 -13.23 -5.23 -12.63
N GLN A 199 -12.28 -5.87 -13.32
CA GLN A 199 -12.25 -5.92 -14.79
C GLN A 199 -13.45 -6.69 -15.37
N TYR A 200 -13.85 -7.79 -14.73
CA TYR A 200 -15.03 -8.55 -15.13
C TYR A 200 -16.33 -7.76 -14.97
N VAL A 201 -16.52 -7.08 -13.83
CA VAL A 201 -17.69 -6.23 -13.62
C VAL A 201 -17.73 -5.07 -14.63
N GLU A 202 -16.58 -4.46 -14.90
CA GLU A 202 -16.48 -3.39 -15.91
C GLU A 202 -16.85 -3.90 -17.31
N SER A 203 -16.42 -5.10 -17.69
CA SER A 203 -16.77 -5.68 -19.00
C SER A 203 -18.29 -5.91 -19.11
N LEU A 204 -18.94 -6.48 -18.09
CA LEU A 204 -20.40 -6.66 -18.06
C LEU A 204 -21.16 -5.34 -18.24
N ASN A 205 -20.71 -4.25 -17.62
CA ASN A 205 -21.35 -2.95 -17.73
C ASN A 205 -21.20 -2.34 -19.14
N ARG A 206 -20.07 -2.56 -19.80
CA ARG A 206 -19.89 -2.13 -21.21
C ARG A 206 -20.83 -2.87 -22.17
N TYR A 207 -21.16 -4.12 -21.87
CA TYR A 207 -22.14 -4.89 -22.67
C TYR A 207 -23.58 -4.42 -22.46
N LYS A 208 -23.93 -3.91 -21.28
CA LYS A 208 -25.28 -3.40 -20.99
C LYS A 208 -25.60 -2.02 -21.61
N GLY A 209 -24.60 -1.25 -22.02
CA GLY A 209 -24.77 0.06 -22.67
C GLY A 209 -24.83 0.02 -24.21
N ARG A 210 -25.05 -1.15 -24.81
CA ARG A 210 -25.06 -1.38 -26.27
C ARG A 210 -26.42 -1.81 -26.83
N TRP A 211 -27.51 -1.45 -26.16
CA TRP A 211 -28.88 -1.61 -26.65
C TRP A 211 -29.60 -0.27 -26.58
#